data_AF-A0A966TMC0-F1
#
_entry.id   AF-A0A966TMC0-F1
#
_cell.length_a   1.000
_cell.length_b   1.000
_cell.length_c   1.000
_cell.angle_alpha   90.00
_cell.angle_beta   90.00
_cell.angle_gamma   90.00
#
_symmetry.space_group_name_H-M   'P 1'
#
loop_
_entity.id
_entity.type
_entity.pdbx_description
1 polymer ?
#
loop_
_entity_poly.entity_id
_entity_poly.type
_entity_poly.pdbx_seq_one_letter_code
_entity_poly.pdbx_strand_id
1 'polypeptide(L)'
;CPALSQMKADLLSAMQSAGKPAEVITSLAPAWSSDWITDAAKEKLRIYGIAPPHAIAQSNGISLVRLAGRMHRAQVPCPQCGSSDTTETSQFGSTACKAMYKCLACAEPFDYFKPY
;
A
#
# COMPACT_ATOMS: atom_id res chain seq x y z
N CYS A 1 0.70 12.43 0.54
CA CYS A 1 0.54 11.65 -0.72
C CYS A 1 0.16 12.62 -1.83
N PRO A 2 0.94 12.71 -2.94
CA PRO A 2 0.65 13.66 -4.02
C PRO A 2 -0.67 13.37 -4.77
N ALA A 3 -1.20 12.14 -4.70
CA ALA A 3 -2.43 11.76 -5.40
C ALA A 3 -3.72 12.35 -4.78
N LEU A 4 -3.65 12.93 -3.57
CA LEU A 4 -4.85 13.42 -2.88
C LEU A 4 -5.55 14.58 -3.60
N SER A 5 -4.80 15.47 -4.24
CA SER A 5 -5.38 16.58 -5.02
C SER A 5 -6.13 16.07 -6.25
N GLN A 6 -5.57 15.08 -6.96
CA GLN A 6 -6.22 14.46 -8.11
C GLN A 6 -7.49 13.70 -7.69
N MET A 7 -7.43 12.89 -6.63
CA MET A 7 -8.62 12.20 -6.10
C MET A 7 -9.74 13.17 -5.73
N LYS A 8 -9.41 14.32 -5.11
CA LYS A 8 -10.39 15.37 -4.81
C LYS A 8 -11.03 15.93 -6.08
N ALA A 9 -10.24 16.22 -7.11
CA ALA A 9 -10.74 16.71 -8.39
C ALA A 9 -11.65 15.69 -9.09
N ASP A 10 -11.25 14.42 -9.10
CA ASP A 10 -12.02 13.33 -9.70
C ASP A 10 -13.38 13.15 -9.02
N LEU A 11 -13.42 13.20 -7.68
CA LEU A 11 -14.66 13.14 -6.90
C LEU A 11 -15.61 14.29 -7.25
N LEU A 12 -15.10 15.52 -7.29
CA LEU A 12 -15.91 16.70 -7.63
C LEU A 12 -16.43 16.63 -9.08
N SER A 13 -15.58 16.20 -10.01
CA SER A 13 -15.95 16.01 -11.43
C SER A 13 -17.06 14.95 -11.59
N ALA A 14 -16.94 13.82 -10.88
CA ALA A 14 -17.95 12.76 -10.90
C ALA A 14 -19.29 13.24 -10.32
N MET A 15 -19.28 13.99 -9.22
CA MET A 15 -20.48 14.55 -8.60
C MET A 15 -21.15 15.61 -9.47
N GLN A 16 -20.35 16.48 -10.11
CA GLN A 16 -20.84 17.46 -11.08
C GLN A 16 -21.51 16.77 -12.28
N SER A 17 -20.89 15.72 -12.82
CA SER A 17 -21.44 14.94 -13.92
C SER A 17 -22.75 14.23 -13.54
N ALA A 18 -22.93 13.90 -12.26
CA ALA A 18 -24.18 13.38 -11.72
C ALA A 18 -25.21 14.47 -11.34
N GLY A 19 -24.91 15.76 -11.57
CA GLY A 19 -25.77 16.89 -11.24
C GLY A 19 -25.98 17.10 -9.73
N LYS A 20 -25.06 16.62 -8.89
CA LYS A 20 -25.16 16.70 -7.43
C LYS A 20 -24.15 17.70 -6.87
N PRO A 21 -24.55 18.67 -6.03
CA PRO A 21 -23.59 19.48 -5.30
C PRO A 21 -22.80 18.60 -4.33
N ALA A 22 -21.49 18.82 -4.25
CA ALA A 22 -20.61 18.05 -3.40
C ALA A 22 -19.48 18.91 -2.83
N GLU A 23 -19.07 18.56 -1.62
CA GLU A 23 -17.88 19.10 -0.95
C GLU A 23 -17.01 17.93 -0.50
N VAL A 24 -15.70 18.03 -0.70
CA VAL A 24 -14.73 17.01 -0.27
C VAL A 24 -13.99 17.50 0.97
N ILE A 25 -14.24 16.84 2.09
CA ILE A 25 -13.60 17.10 3.38
C ILE A 25 -12.51 16.05 3.61
N THR A 26 -11.27 16.49 3.77
CA THR A 26 -10.15 15.60 4.10
C THR A 26 -9.99 15.52 5.61
N SER A 27 -10.09 14.33 6.19
CA SER A 27 -9.76 14.09 7.60
C SER A 27 -8.45 13.32 7.73
N LEU A 28 -7.64 13.69 8.73
CA LEU A 28 -6.44 12.95 9.14
C LEU A 28 -6.67 12.06 10.37
N ALA A 29 -7.86 12.14 10.98
CA ALA A 29 -8.24 11.39 12.17
C ALA A 29 -9.59 10.67 11.98
N PRO A 30 -9.70 9.38 12.36
CA PRO A 30 -8.61 8.50 12.76
C PRO A 30 -7.59 8.29 11.63
N ALA A 31 -6.35 7.96 11.97
CA ALA A 31 -5.33 7.70 10.98
C ALA A 31 -5.76 6.52 10.09
N TRP A 32 -5.58 6.67 8.78
CA TRP A 32 -5.82 5.60 7.84
C TRP A 32 -4.85 4.44 8.08
N SER A 33 -5.35 3.21 8.05
CA SER A 33 -4.55 1.98 8.11
C SER A 33 -4.77 1.12 6.87
N SER A 34 -3.68 0.50 6.41
CA SER A 34 -3.69 -0.55 5.39
C SER A 34 -4.53 -1.77 5.77
N ASP A 35 -4.84 -1.95 7.06
CA ASP A 35 -5.78 -2.97 7.55
C ASP A 35 -7.21 -2.75 7.04
N TRP A 36 -7.57 -1.53 6.62
CA TRP A 36 -8.89 -1.23 6.05
C TRP A 36 -9.03 -1.68 4.59
N ILE A 37 -7.95 -2.16 3.96
CA ILE A 37 -8.00 -2.74 2.61
C ILE A 37 -8.63 -4.13 2.70
N THR A 38 -9.75 -4.31 1.98
CA THR A 38 -10.47 -5.59 1.95
C THR A 38 -9.66 -6.70 1.27
N ASP A 39 -9.94 -7.95 1.60
CA ASP A 39 -9.24 -9.10 0.99
C ASP A 39 -9.47 -9.17 -0.53
N ALA A 40 -10.65 -8.78 -1.01
CA ALA A 40 -10.93 -8.66 -2.44
C ALA A 40 -10.04 -7.59 -3.11
N ALA A 41 -9.75 -6.48 -2.43
CA ALA A 41 -8.84 -5.46 -2.95
C ALA A 41 -7.37 -5.94 -2.91
N LYS A 42 -6.96 -6.66 -1.86
CA LYS A 42 -5.62 -7.28 -1.78
C LYS A 42 -5.41 -8.29 -2.90
N GLU A 43 -6.42 -9.09 -3.21
CA GLU A 43 -6.35 -10.05 -4.30
C GLU A 43 -6.28 -9.37 -5.67
N LYS A 44 -7.03 -8.28 -5.88
CA LYS A 44 -6.91 -7.46 -7.10
C LYS A 44 -5.52 -6.86 -7.26
N LEU A 45 -4.88 -6.41 -6.17
CA LEU A 45 -3.49 -5.95 -6.20
C LEU A 45 -2.55 -7.08 -6.64
N ARG A 46 -2.70 -8.27 -6.05
CA ARG A 46 -1.89 -9.45 -6.38
C ARG A 46 -2.03 -9.83 -7.85
N ILE A 47 -3.27 -9.92 -8.36
CA ILE A 47 -3.55 -10.22 -9.78
C ILE A 47 -2.94 -9.15 -10.70
N TYR A 48 -2.98 -7.88 -10.29
CA TYR A 48 -2.33 -6.79 -11.03
C TYR A 48 -0.79 -6.85 -10.99
N GLY A 49 -0.20 -7.74 -10.17
CA GLY A 49 1.25 -7.88 -10.03
C GLY A 49 1.86 -6.97 -8.94
N ILE A 50 1.04 -6.41 -8.06
CA ILE A 50 1.49 -5.66 -6.88
C ILE A 50 1.32 -6.55 -5.65
N ALA A 51 2.38 -6.76 -4.88
CA ALA A 51 2.28 -7.48 -3.63
C ALA A 51 1.45 -6.63 -2.62
N PRO A 52 0.35 -7.18 -2.08
CA PRO A 52 -0.52 -6.45 -1.15
C PRO A 52 0.18 -6.19 0.19
N PRO A 53 -0.24 -5.16 0.94
CA PRO A 53 0.33 -4.89 2.26
C PRO A 53 -0.02 -6.03 3.21
N HIS A 54 0.94 -6.40 4.06
CA HIS A 54 0.68 -7.32 5.18
C HIS A 54 0.08 -6.52 6.34
N ALA A 55 -0.84 -7.13 7.08
CA ALA A 55 -1.45 -6.49 8.24
C ALA A 55 -0.36 -6.01 9.20
N ILE A 56 -0.50 -4.79 9.72
CA ILE A 56 0.31 -4.36 10.85
C ILE A 56 -0.25 -5.12 12.03
N ALA A 57 0.52 -6.07 12.58
CA ALA A 57 0.15 -6.68 13.84
C ALA A 57 -0.08 -5.53 14.84
N GLN A 58 -1.33 -5.36 15.29
CA GLN A 58 -1.66 -4.38 16.32
C GLN A 58 -0.86 -4.75 17.57
N SER A 59 0.32 -4.16 17.75
CA SER A 59 1.06 -4.27 18.99
C SER A 59 0.30 -3.44 20.02
N ASN A 60 -0.56 -4.10 20.79
CA ASN A 60 -1.23 -3.57 21.98
C ASN A 60 -0.20 -3.26 23.08
N GLY A 61 0.68 -2.29 22.85
CA GLY A 61 1.69 -1.91 23.81
C GLY A 61 2.77 -1.05 23.16
N ILE A 62 2.78 0.22 23.55
CA ILE A 62 3.92 1.15 23.49
C ILE A 62 4.74 1.01 22.21
N SER A 63 4.38 1.80 21.20
CA SER A 63 5.29 2.12 20.10
C SER A 63 6.46 2.93 20.68
N LEU A 64 7.40 2.21 21.30
CA LEU A 64 8.74 2.71 21.51
C LEU A 64 9.23 3.04 20.12
N VAL A 65 9.49 4.32 19.87
CA VAL A 65 10.23 4.80 18.71
C VAL A 65 11.53 3.99 18.66
N ARG A 66 11.52 2.87 17.92
CA ARG A 66 12.70 2.05 17.70
C ARG A 66 13.57 2.81 16.71
N LEU A 67 14.41 3.69 17.25
CA LEU A 67 15.67 4.09 16.63
C LEU A 67 16.52 2.81 16.43
N ALA A 68 16.27 2.05 15.36
CA ALA A 68 17.21 1.09 14.74
C ALA A 68 16.54 0.32 13.59
N GLY A 69 16.55 0.92 12.40
CA GLY A 69 17.08 0.33 11.15
C GLY A 69 16.58 -1.01 10.59
N ARG A 70 15.69 -1.76 11.25
CA ARG A 70 15.18 -3.04 10.74
C ARG A 70 13.73 -3.23 11.22
N MET A 71 12.79 -2.63 10.49
CA MET A 71 11.45 -3.22 10.39
C MET A 71 11.67 -4.70 10.11
N HIS A 72 11.08 -5.57 10.92
CA HIS A 72 10.95 -6.99 10.61
C HIS A 72 10.41 -7.04 9.18
N ARG A 73 11.26 -7.33 8.19
CA ARG A 73 10.83 -7.36 6.79
C ARG A 73 9.88 -8.54 6.71
N ALA A 74 8.58 -8.24 6.76
CA ALA A 74 7.56 -9.24 6.48
C ALA A 74 7.97 -9.92 5.17
N GLN A 75 7.95 -11.26 5.15
CA GLN A 75 8.24 -11.99 3.92
C GLN A 75 7.20 -11.54 2.89
N VAL A 76 7.62 -10.80 1.87
CA VAL A 76 6.73 -10.30 0.82
C VAL A 76 6.67 -11.36 -0.27
N PRO A 77 5.56 -12.11 -0.41
CA PRO A 77 5.47 -13.13 -1.44
C PRO A 77 5.39 -12.50 -2.82
N CYS A 78 6.05 -13.12 -3.79
CA CYS A 78 5.98 -12.70 -5.18
C CYS A 78 4.52 -12.87 -5.70
N PRO A 79 3.91 -11.83 -6.29
CA PRO A 79 2.54 -11.91 -6.79
C PRO A 79 2.39 -12.87 -7.99
N GLN A 80 3.49 -13.16 -8.70
CA GLN A 80 3.52 -14.01 -9.88
C GLN A 80 3.64 -15.51 -9.54
N CYS A 81 4.63 -15.88 -8.72
CA CYS A 81 4.93 -17.30 -8.44
C CYS A 81 4.63 -17.73 -6.99
N GLY A 82 4.27 -16.78 -6.10
CA GLY A 82 3.98 -17.06 -4.69
C GLY A 82 5.21 -17.29 -3.81
N SER A 83 6.43 -17.30 -4.36
CA SER A 83 7.66 -17.52 -3.58
C SER A 83 7.88 -16.39 -2.57
N SER A 84 8.27 -16.76 -1.35
CA SER A 84 8.73 -15.83 -0.31
C SER A 84 10.22 -15.46 -0.43
N ASP A 85 10.93 -16.06 -1.39
CA ASP A 85 12.33 -15.75 -1.69
C ASP A 85 12.41 -14.47 -2.52
N THR A 86 12.25 -13.33 -1.83
CA THR A 86 12.22 -11.99 -2.43
C THR A 86 13.15 -11.05 -1.68
N THR A 87 13.73 -10.10 -2.42
CA THR A 87 14.59 -9.05 -1.85
C THR A 87 14.09 -7.68 -2.25
N GLU A 88 14.07 -6.77 -1.29
CA GLU A 88 13.85 -5.35 -1.55
C GLU A 88 15.05 -4.77 -2.31
N THR A 89 14.78 -4.14 -3.43
CA THR A 89 15.80 -3.46 -4.24
C THR A 89 15.76 -1.94 -4.04
N SER A 90 14.60 -1.38 -3.71
CA SER A 90 14.44 0.04 -3.40
C SER A 90 13.26 0.28 -2.44
N GLN A 91 13.43 1.21 -1.49
CA GLN A 91 12.36 1.67 -0.59
C GLN A 91 11.25 2.45 -1.29
N PHE A 92 11.49 2.86 -2.54
CA PHE A 92 10.57 3.61 -3.38
C PHE A 92 10.43 2.91 -4.74
N GLY A 93 9.20 2.54 -5.08
CA GLY A 93 8.83 1.97 -6.37
C GLY A 93 8.15 3.00 -7.27
N SER A 94 7.11 2.58 -8.00
CA SER A 94 6.34 3.48 -8.90
C SER A 94 5.66 4.66 -8.19
N THR A 95 5.44 4.54 -6.88
CA THR A 95 4.83 5.58 -6.04
C THR A 95 5.47 5.55 -4.66
N ALA A 96 5.43 6.68 -3.92
CA ALA A 96 6.05 6.78 -2.59
C ALA A 96 5.48 5.78 -1.55
N CYS A 97 4.24 5.31 -1.73
CA CYS A 97 3.63 4.28 -0.88
C CYS A 97 4.01 2.84 -1.27
N LYS A 98 4.77 2.65 -2.35
CA LYS A 98 5.26 1.34 -2.79
C LYS A 98 6.78 1.24 -2.67
N ALA A 99 7.27 0.04 -2.45
CA ALA A 99 8.69 -0.32 -2.50
C ALA A 99 8.91 -1.30 -3.66
N MET A 100 10.10 -1.30 -4.27
CA MET A 100 10.44 -2.22 -5.35
C MET A 100 11.13 -3.47 -4.79
N TYR A 101 10.67 -4.63 -5.24
CA TYR A 101 11.18 -5.94 -4.86
C TYR A 101 11.58 -6.73 -6.11
N LYS A 102 12.45 -7.73 -5.92
CA LYS A 102 12.79 -8.73 -6.93
C LYS A 102 12.62 -10.11 -6.33
N CYS A 103 11.92 -11.00 -7.04
CA CYS A 103 11.87 -12.41 -6.67
C CYS A 103 13.16 -13.11 -7.12
N LEU A 104 13.76 -13.91 -6.26
CA LEU A 104 14.96 -14.69 -6.59
C LEU A 104 14.61 -16.03 -7.23
N ALA A 105 13.41 -16.55 -7.00
CA ALA A 105 12.93 -17.81 -7.59
C ALA A 105 12.53 -17.67 -9.07
N CYS A 106 11.80 -16.61 -9.44
CA CYS A 106 11.40 -16.37 -10.84
C CYS A 106 12.09 -15.17 -11.50
N ALA A 107 13.01 -14.49 -10.81
CA ALA A 107 13.75 -13.31 -11.28
C ALA A 107 12.91 -12.04 -11.60
N GLU A 108 11.58 -12.09 -11.47
CA GLU A 108 10.68 -10.97 -11.79
C GLU A 108 10.77 -9.82 -10.76
N PRO A 109 10.86 -8.56 -11.21
CA PRO A 109 10.66 -7.38 -10.36
C PRO A 109 9.17 -7.12 -10.11
N PHE A 110 8.82 -6.59 -8.94
CA PHE A 110 7.44 -6.23 -8.61
C PHE A 110 7.38 -5.11 -7.56
N ASP A 111 6.26 -4.38 -7.54
CA ASP A 111 5.98 -3.39 -6.51
C ASP A 111 5.33 -4.07 -5.28
N TYR A 112 5.75 -3.66 -4.10
CA TYR A 112 5.12 -3.98 -2.82
C TYR A 112 4.42 -2.75 -2.25
N PHE A 113 3.13 -2.87 -1.90
CA PHE A 113 2.41 -1.80 -1.23
C PHE A 113 2.79 -1.78 0.27
N LYS A 114 3.40 -0.68 0.74
CA LYS A 114 3.91 -0.60 2.11
C LYS A 114 2.77 -0.55 3.13
N PRO A 115 2.94 -1.22 4.29
CA PRO A 115 1.97 -1.15 5.36
C PRO A 115 2.11 0.21 6.08
N TYR A 116 0.98 0.83 6.37
CA TYR A 116 0.85 2.03 7.21
C TYR A 116 -0.36 1.87 8.13
#